data_AF-A0A6A6Z735-F1
#
_entry.id   AF-A0A6A6Z735-F1
#
_cell.length_a   1.000
_cell.length_b   1.000
_cell.length_c   1.000
_cell.angle_alpha   90.00
_cell.angle_beta   90.00
_cell.angle_gamma   90.00
#
_symmetry.space_group_name_H-M   'P 1'
#
loop_
_entity.id
_entity.type
_entity.pdbx_description
1 polymer ?
#
loop_
_entity_poly.entity_id
_entity_poly.type
_entity_poly.pdbx_seq_one_letter_code
_entity_poly.pdbx_strand_id
1 'polypeptide(L)'
;MTYAAAGQVLCYLVITITISQNENASLPGPTRLAWAKASIGFFFLYYVFFGIGWQGFYIIWTVFNAAFVLIVYFLYPETADRSLEDLDRFFAGNAPLFVWQDKDAIANKRPQAFVEREEEVRRASSIRPADVAVANAHRESVLRKEKSEDERREAV
;
A
#
# COMPACT_ATOMS: atom_id res chain seq x y z
N MET A 1 -10.54 -14.10 -16.89
CA MET A 1 -11.14 -13.78 -18.20
C MET A 1 -11.29 -15.02 -19.09
N THR A 2 -10.27 -15.87 -19.23
CA THR A 2 -10.26 -17.06 -20.09
C THR A 2 -11.34 -18.09 -19.74
N TYR A 3 -11.66 -18.26 -18.46
CA TYR A 3 -12.67 -19.24 -18.01
C TYR A 3 -14.10 -18.86 -18.42
N ALA A 4 -14.44 -17.56 -18.38
CA ALA A 4 -15.73 -17.06 -18.85
C ALA A 4 -15.83 -17.14 -20.39
N ALA A 5 -14.74 -16.81 -21.10
CA ALA A 5 -14.68 -16.95 -22.55
C ALA A 5 -14.81 -18.42 -23.00
N ALA A 6 -14.14 -19.36 -22.32
CA ALA A 6 -14.27 -20.78 -22.59
C ALA A 6 -15.72 -21.28 -22.34
N GLY A 7 -16.36 -20.83 -21.26
CA GLY A 7 -17.77 -21.12 -20.97
C GLY A 7 -18.73 -20.57 -22.04
N GLN A 8 -18.47 -19.36 -22.53
CA GLN A 8 -19.24 -18.74 -23.63
C GLN A 8 -19.10 -19.51 -24.94
N VAL A 9 -17.88 -19.92 -25.32
CA VAL A 9 -17.64 -20.71 -26.54
C VAL A 9 -18.34 -22.06 -26.47
N LEU A 10 -18.24 -22.76 -25.32
CA LEU A 10 -18.93 -24.03 -25.11
C LEU A 10 -20.45 -23.88 -25.24
N CYS A 11 -21.04 -22.87 -24.59
CA CYS A 11 -22.48 -22.61 -24.70
C CYS A 11 -22.90 -22.27 -26.14
N TYR A 12 -22.10 -21.47 -26.86
CA TYR A 12 -22.41 -21.07 -28.23
C TYR A 12 -22.36 -22.27 -29.20
N LEU A 13 -21.42 -23.19 -29.01
CA LEU A 13 -21.37 -24.45 -29.78
C LEU A 13 -22.61 -25.31 -29.50
N VAL A 14 -23.01 -25.45 -28.24
CA VAL A 14 -24.20 -26.23 -27.87
C VAL A 14 -25.48 -25.62 -28.44
N ILE A 15 -25.63 -24.29 -28.41
CA ILE A 15 -26.75 -23.55 -29.02
C ILE A 15 -26.79 -23.79 -30.53
N THR A 16 -25.64 -23.69 -31.20
CA THR A 16 -25.53 -23.90 -32.65
C THR A 16 -25.93 -25.34 -33.02
N ILE A 17 -25.47 -26.34 -32.27
CA ILE A 17 -25.82 -27.75 -32.49
C ILE A 17 -27.32 -27.98 -32.25
N THR A 18 -27.89 -27.45 -31.16
CA THR A 18 -29.33 -27.63 -30.87
C THR A 18 -30.23 -26.99 -31.92
N ILE A 19 -29.85 -25.81 -32.43
CA ILE A 19 -30.59 -25.15 -33.51
C ILE A 19 -30.46 -25.95 -34.81
N SER A 20 -29.27 -26.45 -35.14
CA SER A 20 -29.06 -27.31 -36.32
C SER A 20 -29.91 -28.58 -36.25
N GLN A 21 -30.04 -29.21 -35.08
CA GLN A 21 -30.89 -30.39 -34.91
C GLN A 21 -32.39 -30.08 -34.96
N ASN A 22 -32.80 -28.84 -34.63
CA ASN A 22 -34.18 -28.41 -34.76
C ASN A 22 -34.61 -28.23 -36.23
N GLU A 23 -33.70 -27.84 -37.10
CA GLU A 23 -33.94 -27.65 -38.54
C GLU A 23 -33.94 -28.97 -39.33
N ASN A 24 -33.40 -30.05 -38.76
CA ASN A 24 -33.36 -31.36 -39.39
C ASN A 24 -34.78 -31.96 -39.55
N ALA A 25 -35.31 -31.89 -40.78
CA ALA A 25 -36.65 -32.36 -41.13
C ALA A 25 -36.83 -33.89 -40.99
N SER A 26 -35.74 -34.65 -40.93
CA SER A 26 -35.73 -36.10 -40.72
C SER A 26 -36.23 -36.52 -39.32
N LEU A 27 -36.31 -35.60 -38.37
CA LEU A 27 -36.73 -35.88 -36.98
C LEU A 27 -38.24 -35.66 -36.76
N PRO A 28 -38.90 -36.49 -35.94
CA PRO A 28 -40.29 -36.28 -35.53
C PRO A 28 -40.52 -34.89 -34.92
N GLY A 29 -41.66 -34.27 -35.21
CA GLY A 29 -42.02 -32.93 -34.73
C GLY A 29 -41.89 -32.73 -33.20
N PRO A 30 -42.33 -33.68 -32.35
CA PRO A 30 -42.18 -33.57 -30.90
C PRO A 30 -40.73 -33.49 -30.43
N THR A 31 -39.82 -34.21 -31.11
CA THR A 31 -38.39 -34.25 -30.77
C THR A 31 -37.70 -32.92 -31.11
N ARG A 32 -38.04 -32.31 -32.26
CA ARG A 32 -37.54 -30.99 -32.66
C ARG A 32 -37.89 -29.90 -31.64
N LEU A 33 -39.15 -29.92 -31.16
CA LEU A 33 -39.60 -29.02 -30.11
C LEU A 33 -38.79 -29.17 -28.81
N ALA A 34 -38.40 -30.39 -28.45
CA ALA A 34 -37.56 -30.63 -27.26
C ALA A 34 -36.17 -29.97 -27.40
N TRP A 35 -35.53 -30.06 -28.58
CA TRP A 35 -34.25 -29.40 -28.85
C TRP A 35 -34.36 -27.87 -28.84
N ALA A 36 -35.45 -27.31 -29.35
CA ALA A 36 -35.73 -25.87 -29.27
C ALA A 36 -35.92 -25.39 -27.83
N LYS A 37 -36.59 -26.18 -26.98
CA LYS A 37 -36.72 -25.87 -25.54
C LYS A 37 -35.37 -25.95 -24.82
N ALA A 38 -34.50 -26.87 -25.22
CA ALA A 38 -33.15 -26.99 -24.67
C ALA A 38 -32.29 -25.76 -25.01
N SER A 39 -32.32 -25.25 -26.25
CA SER A 39 -31.48 -24.11 -26.67
C SER A 39 -31.77 -22.83 -25.89
N ILE A 40 -33.03 -22.56 -25.56
CA ILE A 40 -33.44 -21.40 -24.76
C ILE A 40 -32.75 -21.41 -23.39
N GLY A 41 -32.64 -22.57 -22.73
CA GLY A 41 -31.93 -22.70 -21.45
C GLY A 41 -30.44 -22.35 -21.56
N PHE A 42 -29.79 -22.76 -22.66
CA PHE A 42 -28.38 -22.46 -22.91
C PHE A 42 -28.13 -20.97 -23.24
N PHE A 43 -29.10 -20.26 -23.82
CA PHE A 43 -29.01 -18.80 -24.00
C PHE A 43 -28.97 -18.05 -22.66
N PHE A 44 -29.81 -18.45 -21.70
CA PHE A 44 -29.75 -17.86 -20.35
C PHE A 44 -28.41 -18.16 -19.66
N LEU A 45 -27.91 -19.39 -19.79
CA LEU A 45 -26.62 -19.77 -19.24
C LEU A 45 -25.46 -18.98 -19.89
N TYR A 46 -25.49 -18.76 -21.20
CA TYR A 46 -24.55 -17.89 -21.91
C TYR A 46 -24.56 -16.47 -21.34
N TYR A 47 -25.74 -15.90 -21.10
CA TYR A 47 -25.88 -14.56 -20.53
C TYR A 47 -25.32 -14.46 -19.10
N VAL A 48 -25.45 -15.52 -18.29
CA VAL A 48 -24.85 -15.59 -16.95
C VAL A 48 -23.32 -15.54 -17.03
N PHE A 49 -22.69 -16.32 -17.92
CA PHE A 49 -21.23 -16.28 -18.10
C PHE A 49 -20.76 -14.92 -18.62
N PHE A 50 -21.54 -14.26 -19.48
CA PHE A 50 -21.28 -12.89 -19.93
C PHE A 50 -21.33 -11.88 -18.78
N GLY A 51 -22.37 -11.93 -17.95
CA GLY A 51 -22.51 -11.04 -16.80
C GLY A 51 -21.38 -11.21 -15.78
N ILE A 52 -21.03 -12.45 -15.42
CA ILE A 52 -19.95 -12.71 -14.44
C ILE A 52 -18.58 -12.34 -15.00
N GLY A 53 -18.33 -12.64 -16.28
CA GLY A 53 -17.05 -12.36 -16.93
C GLY A 53 -16.77 -10.87 -17.10
N TRP A 54 -17.68 -10.12 -17.72
CA TRP A 54 -17.45 -8.72 -18.11
C TRP A 54 -18.00 -7.68 -17.14
N GLN A 55 -19.05 -7.96 -16.37
CA GLN A 55 -19.59 -6.98 -15.40
C GLN A 55 -19.21 -7.32 -13.97
N GLY A 56 -19.30 -8.60 -13.58
CA GLY A 56 -19.06 -9.04 -12.20
C GLY A 56 -17.64 -8.75 -11.72
N PHE A 57 -16.62 -9.11 -12.51
CA PHE A 57 -15.22 -8.91 -12.13
C PHE A 57 -14.87 -7.42 -11.95
N TYR A 58 -15.31 -6.57 -12.89
CA TYR A 58 -14.99 -5.15 -12.84
C TYR A 58 -15.71 -4.45 -11.70
N ILE A 59 -16.97 -4.80 -11.42
CA ILE A 59 -17.70 -4.24 -10.27
C ILE A 59 -17.01 -4.60 -8.96
N ILE A 60 -16.64 -5.87 -8.76
CA ILE A 60 -15.91 -6.30 -7.54
C ILE A 60 -14.58 -5.53 -7.44
N TRP A 61 -13.83 -5.44 -8.53
CA TRP A 61 -12.56 -4.73 -8.57
C TRP A 61 -12.73 -3.24 -8.25
N THR A 62 -13.75 -2.57 -8.81
CA THR A 62 -14.05 -1.17 -8.53
C THR A 62 -14.46 -0.95 -7.08
N VAL A 63 -15.32 -1.80 -6.51
CA VAL A 63 -15.71 -1.71 -5.10
C VAL A 63 -14.51 -1.92 -4.18
N PHE A 64 -13.65 -2.90 -4.48
CA PHE A 64 -12.42 -3.14 -3.71
C PHE A 64 -11.44 -1.96 -3.82
N ASN A 65 -11.23 -1.42 -5.02
CA ASN A 65 -10.37 -0.25 -5.21
C ASN A 65 -10.93 0.98 -4.49
N ALA A 66 -12.24 1.22 -4.58
CA ALA A 66 -12.89 2.29 -3.84
C ALA A 66 -12.72 2.10 -2.33
N ALA A 67 -12.91 0.88 -1.81
CA ALA A 67 -12.67 0.57 -0.41
C ALA A 67 -11.20 0.80 0.00
N PHE A 68 -10.23 0.41 -0.82
CA PHE A 68 -8.81 0.68 -0.57
C PHE A 68 -8.51 2.18 -0.53
N VAL A 69 -9.05 2.96 -1.46
CA VAL A 69 -8.89 4.43 -1.46
C VAL A 69 -9.45 5.03 -0.18
N LEU A 70 -10.63 4.58 0.27
CA LEU A 70 -11.21 5.03 1.54
C LEU A 70 -10.33 4.65 2.74
N ILE A 71 -9.84 3.41 2.79
CA ILE A 71 -8.96 2.95 3.87
C ILE A 71 -7.67 3.78 3.92
N VAL A 72 -6.99 3.96 2.79
CA VAL A 72 -5.76 4.76 2.72
C VAL A 72 -6.03 6.20 3.13
N TYR A 73 -7.14 6.78 2.68
CA TYR A 73 -7.52 8.15 3.02
C TYR A 73 -7.80 8.35 4.52
N PHE A 74 -8.45 7.39 5.17
CA PHE A 74 -8.84 7.53 6.58
C PHE A 74 -7.77 7.09 7.58
N LEU A 75 -6.96 6.09 7.22
CA LEU A 75 -6.10 5.38 8.16
C LEU A 75 -4.60 5.62 7.94
N TYR A 76 -4.20 6.17 6.79
CA TYR A 76 -2.78 6.32 6.45
C TYR A 76 -2.37 7.80 6.36
N PRO A 77 -1.46 8.27 7.22
CA PRO A 77 -0.94 9.64 7.15
C PRO A 77 0.04 9.80 5.99
N GLU A 78 0.19 11.04 5.52
CA GLU A 78 1.18 11.39 4.50
C GLU A 78 2.59 11.15 5.05
N THR A 79 3.38 10.35 4.33
CA THR A 79 4.74 9.98 4.74
C THR A 79 5.83 10.65 3.90
N ALA A 80 5.49 11.43 2.87
CA ALA A 80 6.47 12.14 2.07
C ALA A 80 7.19 13.21 2.90
N ASP A 81 8.51 13.31 2.72
CA ASP A 81 9.37 14.34 3.31
C ASP A 81 9.36 14.42 4.86
N ARG A 82 9.03 13.30 5.53
CA ARG A 82 9.12 13.12 6.99
C ARG A 82 10.30 12.22 7.36
N SER A 83 10.99 12.56 8.45
CA SER A 83 12.04 11.70 9.00
C SER A 83 11.43 10.49 9.72
N LEU A 84 12.18 9.39 9.81
CA LEU A 84 11.74 8.21 10.58
C LEU A 84 11.50 8.54 12.05
N GLU A 85 12.27 9.48 12.61
CA GLU A 85 12.13 9.92 14.00
C GLU A 85 10.84 10.72 14.22
N ASP A 86 10.40 11.52 13.24
CA ASP A 86 9.13 12.25 13.31
C ASP A 86 7.93 11.29 13.23
N LEU A 87 8.05 10.23 12.42
CA LEU A 87 7.01 9.21 12.29
C LEU A 87 6.87 8.39 13.58
N ASP A 88 7.99 7.96 14.18
CA ASP A 88 8.00 7.19 15.42
C ASP A 88 7.41 8.01 16.58
N ARG A 89 7.75 9.30 16.67
CA ARG A 89 7.14 10.21 17.67
C ARG A 89 5.65 10.46 17.43
N PHE A 90 5.22 10.54 16.16
CA PHE A 90 3.81 10.70 15.82
C PHE A 90 2.97 9.50 16.31
N PHE A 91 3.46 8.28 16.12
CA PHE A 91 2.79 7.06 16.58
C PHE A 91 2.99 6.78 18.09
N ALA A 92 4.11 7.20 18.68
CA ALA A 92 4.35 7.08 20.13
C ALA A 92 3.54 8.09 20.97
N GLY A 93 3.05 9.17 20.35
CA GLY A 93 2.13 10.13 20.96
C GLY A 93 0.66 9.70 20.92
N ASN A 94 -0.26 10.66 21.04
CA ASN A 94 -1.70 10.44 20.87
C ASN A 94 -2.07 10.49 19.38
N ALA A 95 -1.68 9.47 18.61
CA ALA A 95 -2.08 9.36 17.22
C ALA A 95 -3.60 9.10 17.12
N PRO A 96 -4.39 10.01 16.54
CA PRO A 96 -5.79 9.71 16.28
C PRO A 96 -5.85 8.57 15.26
N LEU A 97 -6.67 7.54 15.54
CA LEU A 97 -6.90 6.41 14.63
C LEU A 97 -7.36 6.88 13.24
N PHE A 98 -7.97 8.06 13.19
CA PHE A 98 -8.51 8.70 12.02
C PHE A 98 -7.66 9.92 11.62
N VAL A 99 -6.91 9.76 10.54
CA VAL A 99 -5.91 10.74 10.05
C VAL A 99 -6.56 12.08 9.67
N TRP A 100 -7.82 12.08 9.22
CA TRP A 100 -8.49 13.30 8.73
C TRP A 100 -8.63 14.43 9.77
N GLN A 101 -8.55 14.10 11.07
CA GLN A 101 -8.69 15.10 12.13
C GLN A 101 -7.43 15.93 12.35
N ASP A 102 -6.27 15.40 11.94
CA ASP A 102 -4.99 16.04 12.17
C ASP A 102 -4.47 16.64 10.85
N LYS A 103 -4.48 17.97 10.76
CA LYS A 103 -3.98 18.69 9.59
C LYS A 103 -2.49 18.48 9.38
N ASP A 104 -1.73 18.21 10.44
CA ASP A 104 -0.29 17.97 10.31
C ASP A 104 -0.05 16.62 9.64
N ALA A 105 -0.89 15.61 9.88
CA ALA A 105 -0.80 14.27 9.31
C ALA A 105 -1.14 14.17 7.80
N ILE A 106 -1.79 15.20 7.24
CA ILE A 106 -2.17 15.28 5.81
C ILE A 106 -1.22 16.21 5.04
N ALA A 107 -0.46 17.06 5.75
CA ALA A 107 0.40 18.05 5.13
C ALA A 107 1.63 17.39 4.47
N ASN A 108 1.81 17.64 3.17
CA ASN A 108 2.94 17.17 2.38
C ASN A 108 4.28 17.82 2.79
N LYS A 109 4.23 19.05 3.33
CA LYS A 109 5.41 19.72 3.88
C LYS A 109 5.61 19.36 5.34
N ARG A 110 6.87 19.07 5.69
CA ARG A 110 7.31 18.89 7.08
C ARG A 110 6.83 20.08 7.94
N PRO A 111 5.96 19.86 8.94
CA PRO A 111 5.42 20.96 9.76
C PRO A 111 6.55 21.71 10.46
N GLN A 112 6.45 23.05 10.53
CA GLN A 112 7.52 23.92 11.08
C GLN A 112 7.89 23.56 12.52
N ALA A 113 6.95 23.03 13.31
CA ALA A 113 7.17 22.58 14.68
C ALA A 113 8.19 21.43 14.81
N PHE A 114 8.40 20.61 13.77
CA PHE A 114 9.45 19.58 13.76
C PHE A 114 10.81 20.17 13.40
N VAL A 115 10.85 21.15 12.48
CA VAL A 115 12.07 21.85 12.09
C VAL A 115 12.63 22.69 13.25
N GLU A 116 11.78 23.43 13.94
CA GLU A 116 12.16 24.26 15.09
C GLU A 116 12.71 23.41 16.24
N ARG A 117 12.11 22.25 16.52
CA ARG A 117 12.61 21.33 17.55
C ARG A 117 13.93 20.66 17.17
N GLU A 118 14.11 20.28 15.91
CA GLU A 118 15.39 19.73 15.44
C GLU A 118 16.49 20.80 15.55
N GLU A 119 16.16 22.06 15.26
CA GLU A 119 17.05 23.19 15.52
C GLU A 119 17.31 23.41 17.01
N GLU A 120 16.31 23.30 17.89
CA GLU A 120 16.49 23.40 19.34
C GLU A 120 17.40 22.29 19.87
N VAL A 121 17.18 21.04 19.47
CA VAL A 121 18.06 19.93 19.83
C VAL A 121 19.46 20.16 19.28
N ARG A 122 19.59 20.64 18.04
CA ARG A 122 20.91 20.96 17.45
C ARG A 122 21.60 22.13 18.15
N ARG A 123 20.85 23.12 18.65
CA ARG A 123 21.38 24.22 19.49
C ARG A 123 21.78 23.71 20.87
N ALA A 124 20.97 22.84 21.48
CA ALA A 124 21.25 22.22 22.77
C ALA A 124 22.44 21.25 22.71
N SER A 125 22.60 20.55 21.59
CA SER A 125 23.71 19.61 21.33
C SER A 125 24.92 20.28 20.72
N SER A 126 24.82 21.54 20.24
CA SER A 126 25.98 22.30 19.80
C SER A 126 26.88 22.49 21.01
N ILE A 127 28.06 21.89 20.94
CA ILE A 127 29.02 21.94 22.04
C ILE A 127 29.30 23.41 22.32
N ARG A 128 28.97 23.86 23.54
CA ARG A 128 29.22 25.24 23.92
C ARG A 128 30.73 25.47 23.78
N PRO A 129 31.19 26.59 23.21
CA PRO A 129 32.62 26.87 23.05
C PRO A 129 33.40 26.74 24.37
N ALA A 130 32.74 27.02 25.50
CA ALA A 130 33.27 26.82 26.84
C ALA A 130 33.55 25.35 27.18
N ASP A 131 32.66 24.42 26.81
CA ASP A 131 32.83 22.99 27.09
C ASP A 131 33.94 22.38 26.22
N VAL A 132 34.10 22.86 24.97
CA VAL A 132 35.24 22.51 24.10
C VAL A 132 36.56 23.02 24.70
N ALA A 133 36.58 24.26 25.21
CA ALA A 133 37.78 24.84 25.80
C ALA A 133 38.22 24.09 27.06
N VAL A 134 37.27 23.69 27.92
CA VAL A 134 37.54 22.88 29.11
C VAL A 134 38.06 21.49 28.73
N ALA A 135 37.46 20.84 27.73
CA ALA A 135 37.92 19.54 27.23
C ALA A 135 39.36 19.63 26.65
N ASN A 136 39.66 20.70 25.91
CA ASN A 136 41.00 20.92 25.37
C ASN A 136 42.03 21.21 26.47
N ALA A 137 41.70 22.06 27.45
CA ALA A 137 42.59 22.34 28.58
C ALA A 137 42.86 21.07 29.42
N HIS A 138 41.84 20.24 29.63
CA HIS A 138 41.99 18.96 30.29
C HIS A 138 42.91 18.02 29.50
N ARG A 139 42.70 17.91 28.18
CA ARG A 139 43.57 17.12 27.29
C ARG A 139 45.03 17.57 27.37
N GLU A 140 45.31 18.87 27.39
CA GLU A 140 46.68 19.39 27.55
C GLU A 140 47.30 19.03 28.91
N SER A 141 46.51 19.08 29.98
CA SER A 141 47.00 18.73 31.33
C SER A 141 47.38 17.25 31.44
N VAL A 142 46.63 16.36 30.78
CA VAL A 142 46.92 14.93 30.72
C VAL A 142 48.19 14.67 29.92
N LEU A 143 48.31 15.26 28.73
CA LEU A 143 49.52 15.14 27.89
C LEU A 143 50.76 15.67 28.61
N ARG A 144 50.64 16.77 29.35
CA ARG A 144 51.75 17.32 30.14
C ARG A 144 52.16 16.37 31.28
N LYS A 145 51.19 15.71 31.90
CA LYS A 145 51.44 14.75 32.98
C LYS A 145 52.08 13.47 32.46
N GLU A 146 51.59 12.92 31.34
CA GLU A 146 52.20 11.78 30.64
C GLU A 146 53.65 12.10 30.26
N LYS A 147 53.91 13.25 29.62
CA LYS A 147 55.27 13.66 29.26
C LYS A 147 56.21 13.76 30.48
N SER A 148 55.70 14.28 31.60
CA SER A 148 56.47 14.38 32.85
C SER A 148 56.71 13.02 33.53
N GLU A 149 55.80 12.06 33.33
CA GLU A 149 55.95 10.69 33.83
C GLU A 149 56.92 9.90 32.95
N ASP A 150 56.89 10.08 31.62
CA ASP A 150 57.84 9.48 30.70
C ASP A 150 59.26 10.03 30.91
N GLU A 151 59.42 11.35 31.06
CA GLU A 151 60.72 11.96 31.40
C GLU A 151 61.26 11.45 32.76
N ARG A 152 60.38 11.14 33.72
CA ARG A 152 60.79 10.49 34.99
C ARG A 152 61.14 9.01 34.81
N ARG A 153 60.51 8.30 33.89
CA ARG A 153 60.81 6.88 33.61
C ARG A 153 62.13 6.72 32.85
N GLU A 154 62.50 7.68 32.01
CA GLU A 154 63.77 7.67 31.27
C GLU A 154 64.98 8.11 32.12
N ALA A 155 64.76 8.82 33.23
CA ALA A 155 65.81 9.32 34.12
C ALA A 155 66.22 8.34 35.25
N VAL A 156 65.70 7.11 35.26
CA VAL A 156 66.00 6.02 36.21
C VAL A 156 66.68 4.87 35.49
#